data_AF-A0A6G4RD70-F1
#
_entry.id   AF-A0A6G4RD70-F1
#
_cell.length_a   1.000
_cell.length_b   1.000
_cell.length_c   1.000
_cell.angle_alpha   90.00
_cell.angle_beta   90.00
_cell.angle_gamma   90.00
#
_symmetry.space_group_name_H-M   'P 1'
#
loop_
_entity.id
_entity.type
_entity.pdbx_description
1 polymer ?
#
loop_
_entity_poly.entity_id
_entity_poly.type
_entity_poly.pdbx_seq_one_letter_code
_entity_poly.pdbx_strand_id
1 'polypeptide(L)'
;MATARVFDGISGVCHRYGPGRLPRADDSTVGAGYAGATAALFSAVVFAGLMILIDGRPLGPAGSGPLLGGAALVSVPVVVPTAFVATAVVWRFVSTAMPHPGLIGGLLAVHLTYLLAFVGLFGFSLTAILTGVGSAYYGPVHESLRFAGGFTYIGFLYTAWFTVPIGCFGGYIYEHVGAPA
;
A
#
# COMPACT_ATOMS: atom_id res chain seq x y z
N MET A 1 -28.96 0.25 10.43
CA MET A 1 -28.76 1.25 11.52
C MET A 1 -27.35 1.27 12.10
N ALA A 2 -26.67 0.13 12.31
CA ALA A 2 -25.30 0.11 12.83
C ALA A 2 -24.26 0.74 11.87
N THR A 3 -24.39 0.48 10.56
CA THR A 3 -23.51 1.02 9.51
C THR A 3 -23.55 2.55 9.44
N ALA A 4 -24.74 3.16 9.56
CA ALA A 4 -24.89 4.61 9.53
C ALA A 4 -24.12 5.31 10.67
N ARG A 5 -24.18 4.77 11.89
CA ARG A 5 -23.45 5.36 13.05
C ARG A 5 -21.94 5.25 12.92
N VAL A 6 -21.44 4.19 12.29
CA VAL A 6 -20.01 4.02 12.01
C VAL A 6 -19.56 5.05 10.96
N PHE A 7 -20.36 5.29 9.91
CA PHE A 7 -20.08 6.32 8.91
C PHE A 7 -20.12 7.74 9.50
N ASP A 8 -21.08 8.05 10.35
CA ASP A 8 -21.15 9.35 11.03
C ASP A 8 -19.93 9.57 11.95
N GLY A 9 -19.47 8.51 12.62
CA GLY A 9 -18.25 8.54 13.44
C GLY A 9 -16.98 8.72 12.61
N ILE A 10 -16.84 7.99 11.50
CA ILE A 10 -15.69 8.12 10.58
C ILE A 10 -15.70 9.51 9.93
N SER A 11 -16.85 10.01 9.49
CA SER A 11 -17.02 11.37 8.95
C SER A 11 -16.65 12.43 9.98
N GLY A 12 -17.09 12.29 11.23
CA GLY A 12 -16.73 13.20 12.32
C GLY A 12 -15.23 13.23 12.63
N VAL A 13 -14.57 12.07 12.63
CA VAL A 13 -13.10 11.97 12.82
C VAL A 13 -12.36 12.51 11.60
N CYS A 14 -12.82 12.18 10.38
CA CYS A 14 -12.27 12.69 9.12
C CYS A 14 -12.52 14.19 8.92
N HIS A 15 -13.51 14.83 9.53
CA HIS A 15 -13.62 16.29 9.52
C HIS A 15 -12.74 16.94 10.59
N ARG A 16 -12.60 16.29 11.76
CA ARG A 16 -11.85 16.83 12.90
C ARG A 16 -10.33 16.68 12.79
N TYR A 17 -9.87 15.60 12.16
CA TYR A 17 -8.46 15.26 11.91
C TYR A 17 -8.14 15.13 10.42
N GLY A 18 -9.03 15.65 9.58
CA GLY A 18 -9.07 15.38 8.15
C GLY A 18 -7.92 15.86 7.29
N PRO A 19 -7.88 15.35 6.06
CA PRO A 19 -6.88 15.73 5.08
C PRO A 19 -6.92 17.23 4.76
N GLY A 20 -8.01 17.98 5.01
CA GLY A 20 -8.06 19.44 4.86
C GLY A 20 -7.02 20.25 5.66
N ARG A 21 -6.25 19.60 6.56
CA ARG A 21 -5.09 20.21 7.24
C ARG A 21 -3.74 19.89 6.58
N LEU A 22 -3.73 18.98 5.60
CA LEU A 22 -2.54 18.58 4.85
C LEU A 22 -2.38 19.48 3.61
N PRO A 23 -1.14 19.79 3.21
CA PRO A 23 -0.89 20.63 2.04
C PRO A 23 -1.56 20.06 0.78
N ARG A 24 -2.33 20.90 0.08
CA ARG A 24 -3.02 20.59 -1.19
C ARG A 24 -4.06 19.46 -1.12
N ALA A 25 -4.59 19.15 0.05
CA ALA A 25 -5.63 18.13 0.16
C ALA A 25 -6.96 18.48 -0.54
N ASP A 26 -7.16 19.74 -0.90
CA ASP A 26 -8.32 20.19 -1.69
C ASP A 26 -8.28 19.65 -3.14
N ASP A 27 -7.10 19.21 -3.62
CA ASP A 27 -6.97 18.51 -4.90
C ASP A 27 -7.33 17.03 -4.71
N SER A 28 -8.36 16.57 -5.43
CA SER A 28 -8.86 15.19 -5.37
C SER A 28 -7.79 14.13 -5.64
N THR A 29 -6.77 14.46 -6.42
CA THR A 29 -5.63 13.57 -6.70
C THR A 29 -4.72 13.43 -5.48
N VAL A 30 -4.42 14.55 -4.83
CA VAL A 30 -3.50 14.61 -3.69
C VAL A 30 -4.17 14.03 -2.43
N GLY A 31 -5.46 14.32 -2.22
CA GLY A 31 -6.27 13.71 -1.17
C GLY A 31 -6.32 12.18 -1.28
N ALA A 32 -6.50 11.65 -2.49
CA ALA A 32 -6.49 10.21 -2.75
C ALA A 32 -5.12 9.61 -2.43
N GLY A 33 -4.04 10.31 -2.80
CA GLY A 33 -2.68 9.95 -2.42
C GLY A 33 -2.51 9.78 -0.91
N TYR A 34 -2.99 10.74 -0.10
CA TYR A 34 -2.92 10.62 1.36
C TYR A 34 -3.75 9.47 1.91
N ALA A 35 -4.94 9.21 1.35
CA ALA A 35 -5.76 8.06 1.71
C ALA A 35 -5.02 6.73 1.44
N GLY A 36 -4.38 6.62 0.27
CA GLY A 36 -3.55 5.46 -0.08
C GLY A 36 -2.33 5.30 0.83
N ALA A 37 -1.61 6.38 1.11
CA ALA A 37 -0.45 6.40 1.98
C ALA A 37 -0.77 5.96 3.42
N THR A 38 -1.88 6.46 3.96
CA THR A 38 -2.36 6.10 5.31
C THR A 38 -2.84 4.65 5.37
N ALA A 39 -3.56 4.18 4.34
CA ALA A 39 -3.95 2.77 4.23
C ALA A 39 -2.73 1.83 4.16
N ALA A 40 -1.69 2.21 3.41
CA ALA A 40 -0.45 1.44 3.32
C ALA A 40 0.32 1.42 4.65
N LEU A 41 0.45 2.57 5.32
CA LEU A 41 1.09 2.66 6.62
C LEU A 41 0.35 1.83 7.67
N PHE A 42 -0.97 1.97 7.74
CA PHE A 42 -1.82 1.18 8.61
C PHE A 42 -1.63 -0.32 8.34
N SER A 43 -1.63 -0.71 7.07
CA SER A 43 -1.44 -2.10 6.67
C SER A 43 -0.09 -2.65 7.13
N ALA A 44 0.99 -1.89 6.94
CA ALA A 44 2.33 -2.29 7.36
C ALA A 44 2.44 -2.50 8.88
N VAL A 45 1.89 -1.56 9.66
CA VAL A 45 1.91 -1.63 11.13
C VAL A 45 1.09 -2.80 11.65
N VAL A 46 -0.13 -2.98 11.13
CA VAL A 46 -1.01 -4.07 11.56
C VAL A 46 -0.43 -5.43 11.15
N PHE A 47 0.11 -5.54 9.93
CA PHE A 47 0.77 -6.76 9.49
C PHE A 47 1.98 -7.10 10.39
N ALA A 48 2.81 -6.11 10.70
CA ALA A 48 3.96 -6.32 11.59
C ALA A 48 3.54 -6.81 12.98
N GLY A 49 2.56 -6.15 13.59
CA GLY A 49 2.00 -6.58 14.88
C GLY A 49 1.37 -7.96 14.83
N LEU A 50 0.64 -8.27 13.76
CA LEU A 50 0.00 -9.56 13.56
C LEU A 50 1.03 -10.69 13.44
N MET A 51 2.08 -10.51 12.64
CA MET A 51 3.15 -11.51 12.47
C MET A 51 3.87 -11.81 13.78
N ILE A 52 4.10 -10.81 14.63
CA ILE A 52 4.68 -11.01 15.97
C ILE A 52 3.69 -11.73 16.89
N LEU A 53 2.42 -11.34 16.88
CA LEU A 53 1.41 -11.87 17.79
C LEU A 53 1.10 -13.35 17.55
N ILE A 54 1.14 -13.79 16.28
CA ILE A 54 0.80 -15.17 15.90
C ILE A 54 2.04 -16.07 15.77
N ASP A 55 3.25 -15.55 15.95
CA ASP A 55 4.49 -16.32 15.82
C ASP A 55 4.47 -17.56 16.75
N GLY A 56 4.83 -18.72 16.21
CA GLY A 56 4.82 -20.00 16.93
C GLY A 56 3.43 -20.63 17.15
N ARG A 57 2.36 -20.06 16.59
CA ARG A 57 0.99 -20.62 16.67
C ARG A 57 0.67 -21.50 15.45
N PRO A 58 -0.36 -22.38 15.50
CA PRO A 58 -0.68 -23.32 14.42
C PRO A 58 -0.97 -22.70 13.04
N LEU A 59 -1.33 -21.42 12.98
CA LEU A 59 -1.59 -20.65 11.76
C LEU A 59 -0.57 -19.53 11.55
N GLY A 60 0.45 -19.46 12.40
CA GLY A 60 1.45 -18.41 12.39
C GLY A 60 2.79 -18.85 11.80
N PRO A 61 3.71 -17.90 11.62
CA PRO A 61 5.06 -18.21 11.20
C PRO A 61 5.75 -19.09 12.25
N ALA A 62 6.57 -20.04 11.80
CA ALA A 62 7.29 -20.97 12.68
C ALA A 62 8.58 -20.33 13.24
N GLY A 63 8.47 -19.20 13.94
CA GLY A 63 9.59 -18.44 14.50
C GLY A 63 10.15 -17.35 13.58
N SER A 64 9.50 -17.10 12.44
CA SER A 64 9.88 -16.05 11.48
C SER A 64 9.02 -14.79 11.59
N GLY A 65 8.11 -14.71 12.57
CA GLY A 65 7.25 -13.55 12.80
C GLY A 65 8.01 -12.23 12.95
N PRO A 66 9.06 -12.14 13.79
CA PRO A 66 9.87 -10.92 13.92
C PRO A 66 10.56 -10.51 12.62
N LEU A 67 11.01 -11.48 11.80
CA LEU A 67 11.63 -11.20 10.50
C LEU A 67 10.61 -10.62 9.52
N LEU A 68 9.44 -11.25 9.39
CA LEU A 68 8.39 -10.80 8.49
C LEU A 68 7.81 -9.45 8.92
N GLY A 69 7.57 -9.25 10.22
CA GLY A 69 7.09 -7.98 10.75
C GLY A 69 8.14 -6.87 10.65
N GLY A 70 9.41 -7.19 10.93
CA GLY A 70 10.52 -6.26 10.74
C GLY A 70 10.68 -5.84 9.28
N ALA A 71 10.59 -6.77 8.34
CA ALA A 71 10.63 -6.47 6.91
C ALA A 71 9.51 -5.51 6.48
N ALA A 72 8.30 -5.69 7.00
CA ALA A 72 7.19 -4.78 6.73
C ALA A 72 7.49 -3.36 7.22
N LEU A 73 8.04 -3.19 8.43
CA LEU A 73 8.39 -1.87 8.97
C LEU A 73 9.56 -1.22 8.23
N VAL A 74 10.59 -1.99 7.88
CA VAL A 74 11.74 -1.49 7.10
C VAL A 74 11.31 -1.05 5.70
N SER A 75 10.26 -1.64 5.14
CA SER A 75 9.74 -1.28 3.82
C SER A 75 8.93 0.04 3.80
N VAL A 76 8.47 0.54 4.96
CA VAL A 76 7.60 1.71 5.07
C VAL A 76 8.10 2.95 4.32
N PRO A 77 9.39 3.34 4.40
CA PRO A 77 9.91 4.53 3.70
C PRO A 77 9.80 4.44 2.17
N VAL A 78 9.66 3.22 1.62
CA VAL A 78 9.49 3.00 0.18
C VAL A 78 8.00 2.81 -0.14
N VAL A 79 7.32 1.91 0.58
CA VAL A 79 5.94 1.52 0.30
C VAL A 79 4.97 2.69 0.46
N VAL A 80 5.13 3.53 1.48
CA VAL A 80 4.20 4.65 1.73
C VAL A 80 4.24 5.70 0.62
N PRO A 81 5.42 6.21 0.19
CA PRO A 81 5.50 7.07 -1.00
C PRO A 81 4.99 6.40 -2.27
N THR A 82 5.29 5.12 -2.47
CA THR A 82 4.80 4.38 -3.64
C THR A 82 3.27 4.29 -3.65
N ALA A 83 2.66 4.00 -2.51
CA ALA A 83 1.20 3.95 -2.38
C ALA A 83 0.55 5.32 -2.58
N PHE A 84 1.19 6.40 -2.11
CA PHE A 84 0.75 7.76 -2.40
C PHE A 84 0.68 8.01 -3.91
N VAL A 85 1.80 7.76 -4.61
CA VAL A 85 1.89 7.98 -6.06
C VAL A 85 0.92 7.08 -6.82
N ALA A 86 0.86 5.79 -6.46
CA ALA A 86 -0.06 4.84 -7.09
C ALA A 86 -1.52 5.32 -6.99
N THR A 87 -1.94 5.71 -5.78
CA THR A 87 -3.32 6.11 -5.54
C THR A 87 -3.64 7.44 -6.22
N ALA A 88 -2.72 8.41 -6.17
CA ALA A 88 -2.85 9.66 -6.92
C ALA A 88 -2.98 9.41 -8.44
N VAL A 89 -2.14 8.54 -9.01
CA VAL A 89 -2.21 8.21 -10.45
C VAL A 89 -3.53 7.54 -10.79
N VAL A 90 -3.96 6.55 -10.01
CA VAL A 90 -5.22 5.84 -10.24
C VAL A 90 -6.41 6.80 -10.20
N TRP A 91 -6.40 7.76 -9.26
CA TRP A 91 -7.49 8.72 -9.12
C TRP A 91 -7.66 9.67 -10.31
N ARG A 92 -6.63 9.80 -11.16
CA ARG A 92 -6.75 10.55 -12.43
C ARG A 92 -7.50 9.78 -13.52
N PHE A 93 -7.60 8.46 -13.40
CA PHE A 93 -8.21 7.59 -14.41
C PHE A 93 -9.53 6.98 -13.96
N VAL A 94 -9.79 6.94 -12.65
CA VAL A 94 -11.07 6.51 -12.10
C VAL A 94 -12.12 7.58 -12.41
N SER A 95 -13.04 7.24 -13.31
CA SER A 95 -14.17 8.10 -13.65
C SER A 95 -15.32 7.92 -12.67
N THR A 96 -15.99 9.01 -12.32
CA THR A 96 -17.22 9.01 -11.52
C THR A 96 -18.40 8.31 -12.22
N ALA A 97 -18.28 8.01 -13.51
CA ALA A 97 -19.29 7.26 -14.26
C ALA A 97 -19.27 5.74 -14.00
N MET A 98 -18.25 5.22 -13.30
CA MET A 98 -18.16 3.79 -12.98
C MET A 98 -19.00 3.43 -11.75
N PRO A 99 -19.53 2.19 -11.63
CA PRO A 99 -20.18 1.74 -10.40
C PRO A 99 -19.14 1.54 -9.28
N HIS A 100 -19.27 2.24 -8.16
CA HIS A 100 -18.35 2.18 -7.00
C HIS A 100 -16.89 2.56 -7.33
N PRO A 101 -16.65 3.79 -7.83
CA PRO A 101 -15.33 4.25 -8.27
C PRO A 101 -14.27 4.14 -7.16
N GLY A 102 -14.62 4.34 -5.90
CA GLY A 102 -13.70 4.22 -4.77
C GLY A 102 -13.21 2.79 -4.53
N LEU A 103 -14.07 1.80 -4.67
CA LEU A 103 -13.68 0.39 -4.50
C LEU A 103 -12.73 -0.05 -5.61
N ILE A 104 -13.07 0.28 -6.87
CA ILE A 104 -12.22 -0.01 -8.03
C ILE A 104 -10.90 0.76 -7.93
N GLY A 105 -10.95 2.03 -7.54
CA GLY A 105 -9.77 2.86 -7.34
C GLY A 105 -8.84 2.30 -6.27
N GLY A 106 -9.38 1.86 -5.13
CA GLY A 106 -8.61 1.20 -4.08
C GLY A 106 -7.94 -0.09 -4.56
N LEU A 107 -8.67 -0.93 -5.28
CA LEU A 107 -8.14 -2.17 -5.84
C LEU A 107 -7.01 -1.91 -6.84
N LEU A 108 -7.22 -0.98 -7.77
CA LEU A 108 -6.23 -0.58 -8.77
C LEU A 108 -4.99 0.04 -8.12
N ALA A 109 -5.18 0.87 -7.08
CA ALA A 109 -4.08 1.49 -6.35
C ALA A 109 -3.19 0.45 -5.66
N VAL A 110 -3.78 -0.59 -5.06
CA VAL A 110 -3.00 -1.70 -4.47
C VAL A 110 -2.17 -2.42 -5.52
N HIS A 111 -2.77 -2.78 -6.66
CA HIS A 111 -2.05 -3.45 -7.76
C HIS A 111 -0.94 -2.57 -8.33
N LEU A 112 -1.22 -1.29 -8.55
CA LEU A 112 -0.24 -0.33 -9.03
C LEU A 112 0.89 -0.12 -8.00
N THR A 113 0.59 -0.17 -6.70
CA THR A 113 1.60 -0.10 -5.63
C THR A 113 2.57 -1.28 -5.72
N TYR A 114 2.08 -2.51 -5.90
CA TYR A 114 2.96 -3.68 -6.10
C TYR A 114 3.80 -3.55 -7.37
N LEU A 115 3.20 -3.10 -8.48
CA LEU A 115 3.93 -2.89 -9.73
C LEU A 115 5.03 -1.84 -9.59
N LEU A 116 4.74 -0.71 -8.96
CA LEU A 116 5.73 0.34 -8.73
C LEU A 116 6.81 -0.11 -7.74
N ALA A 117 6.46 -0.89 -6.72
CA ALA A 117 7.44 -1.47 -5.80
C ALA A 117 8.38 -2.46 -6.52
N PHE A 118 7.84 -3.30 -7.41
CA PHE A 118 8.63 -4.18 -8.26
C PHE A 118 9.60 -3.38 -9.14
N VAL A 119 9.11 -2.36 -9.85
CA VAL A 119 9.95 -1.51 -10.72
C VAL A 119 11.03 -0.79 -9.90
N GLY A 120 10.68 -0.29 -8.70
CA GLY A 120 11.63 0.37 -7.80
C GLY A 120 12.71 -0.57 -7.30
N LEU A 121 12.36 -1.77 -6.84
CA LEU A 121 13.31 -2.80 -6.41
C LEU A 121 14.19 -3.27 -7.55
N PHE A 122 13.63 -3.47 -8.74
CA PHE A 122 14.37 -3.85 -9.93
C PHE A 122 15.40 -2.79 -10.31
N GLY A 123 14.98 -1.52 -10.36
CA GLY A 123 15.87 -0.40 -10.63
C GLY A 123 16.99 -0.30 -9.58
N PHE A 124 16.63 -0.39 -8.30
CA PHE A 124 17.59 -0.35 -7.20
C PHE A 124 18.64 -1.48 -7.29
N SER A 125 18.20 -2.74 -7.46
CA SER A 125 19.13 -3.87 -7.59
C SER A 125 19.98 -3.77 -8.83
N LEU A 126 19.41 -3.32 -9.95
CA LEU A 126 20.13 -3.15 -11.21
C LEU A 126 21.23 -2.09 -11.05
N THR A 127 20.90 -0.94 -10.46
CA THR A 127 21.89 0.11 -10.17
C THR A 127 22.97 -0.39 -9.22
N ALA A 128 22.62 -1.13 -8.17
CA ALA A 128 23.59 -1.68 -7.23
C ALA A 128 24.59 -2.62 -7.92
N ILE A 129 24.13 -3.50 -8.81
CA ILE A 129 25.01 -4.40 -9.55
C ILE A 129 25.86 -3.62 -10.57
N LEU A 130 25.27 -2.69 -11.33
CA LEU A 130 25.98 -1.91 -12.35
C LEU A 130 27.05 -0.98 -11.76
N THR A 131 26.87 -0.54 -10.51
CA THR A 131 27.85 0.29 -9.79
C THR A 131 28.88 -0.52 -8.99
N GLY A 132 28.83 -1.86 -9.07
CA GLY A 132 29.78 -2.76 -8.40
C GLY A 132 29.52 -2.95 -6.90
N VAL A 133 28.42 -2.44 -6.36
CA VAL A 133 27.98 -2.68 -4.98
C VAL A 133 27.42 -4.10 -4.84
N GLY A 134 26.73 -4.59 -5.88
CA GLY A 134 26.20 -5.94 -5.97
C GLY A 134 26.99 -6.83 -6.93
N SER A 135 26.88 -8.14 -6.74
CA SER A 135 27.42 -9.15 -7.65
C SER A 135 26.31 -9.81 -8.45
N ALA A 136 26.58 -10.16 -9.70
CA ALA A 136 25.67 -10.96 -10.51
C ALA A 136 26.40 -12.16 -11.12
N TYR A 137 25.84 -13.35 -10.95
CA TYR A 137 26.40 -14.58 -11.51
C TYR A 137 25.89 -14.83 -12.94
N TYR A 138 24.59 -14.65 -13.16
CA TYR A 138 23.94 -14.84 -14.46
C TYR A 138 23.72 -13.53 -15.25
N GLY A 139 24.26 -12.41 -14.76
CA GLY A 139 24.14 -11.08 -15.38
C GLY A 139 23.18 -10.12 -14.65
N PRO A 140 23.42 -8.80 -14.75
CA PRO A 140 22.80 -7.80 -13.88
C PRO A 140 21.27 -7.70 -14.00
N VAL A 141 20.75 -7.77 -15.23
CA VAL A 141 19.31 -7.70 -15.49
C VAL A 141 18.58 -8.92 -14.95
N HIS A 142 19.13 -10.11 -15.18
CA HIS A 142 18.50 -11.37 -14.78
C HIS A 142 18.42 -11.51 -13.26
N GLU A 143 19.51 -11.19 -12.55
CA GLU A 143 19.53 -11.22 -11.08
C GLU A 143 18.61 -10.17 -10.47
N SER A 144 18.57 -8.96 -11.05
CA SER A 144 17.67 -7.91 -10.62
C SER A 144 16.21 -8.31 -10.76
N LEU A 145 15.86 -8.96 -11.88
CA LEU A 145 14.51 -9.43 -12.14
C LEU A 145 14.10 -10.53 -11.17
N ARG A 146 15.00 -11.48 -10.88
CA ARG A 146 14.77 -12.53 -9.88
C ARG A 146 14.61 -11.97 -8.48
N PHE A 147 15.47 -11.04 -8.09
CA PHE A 147 15.42 -10.38 -6.79
C PHE A 147 14.11 -9.61 -6.63
N ALA A 148 13.85 -8.63 -7.50
CA ALA A 148 12.66 -7.80 -7.41
C ALA A 148 11.37 -8.62 -7.56
N GLY A 149 11.36 -9.58 -8.49
CA GLY A 149 10.23 -10.48 -8.72
C GLY A 149 9.96 -11.37 -7.53
N GLY A 150 10.98 -12.03 -6.99
CA GLY A 150 10.86 -12.88 -5.81
C GLY A 150 10.36 -12.13 -4.59
N PHE A 151 10.95 -10.98 -4.27
CA PHE A 151 10.53 -10.15 -3.14
C PHE A 151 9.11 -9.62 -3.28
N THR A 152 8.76 -9.10 -4.47
CA THR A 152 7.39 -8.59 -4.70
C THR A 152 6.36 -9.72 -4.66
N TYR A 153 6.67 -10.87 -5.27
CA TYR A 153 5.79 -12.03 -5.30
C TYR A 153 5.53 -12.59 -3.88
N ILE A 154 6.60 -12.78 -3.09
CA ILE A 154 6.48 -13.23 -1.71
C ILE A 154 5.70 -12.18 -0.89
N GLY A 155 6.06 -10.91 -0.99
CA GLY A 155 5.35 -9.83 -0.31
C GLY A 155 3.85 -9.82 -0.64
N PHE A 156 3.50 -9.97 -1.91
CA PHE A 156 2.12 -10.08 -2.36
C PHE A 156 1.42 -11.30 -1.74
N LEU A 157 1.99 -12.50 -1.81
CA LEU A 157 1.38 -13.70 -1.23
C LEU A 157 1.07 -13.53 0.27
N TYR A 158 1.99 -12.92 1.02
CA TYR A 158 1.82 -12.73 2.46
C TYR A 158 0.87 -11.60 2.85
N THR A 159 0.69 -10.59 2.00
CA THR A 159 0.00 -9.35 2.40
C THR A 159 -1.23 -9.03 1.54
N ALA A 160 -1.42 -9.64 0.38
CA ALA A 160 -2.51 -9.31 -0.56
C ALA A 160 -3.89 -9.57 0.04
N TRP A 161 -4.06 -10.68 0.76
CA TRP A 161 -5.33 -11.02 1.43
C TRP A 161 -5.79 -9.95 2.44
N PHE A 162 -4.86 -9.12 2.91
CA PHE A 162 -5.10 -8.07 3.90
C PHE A 162 -5.10 -6.67 3.28
N THR A 163 -4.13 -6.39 2.41
CA THR A 163 -3.94 -5.09 1.75
C THR A 163 -5.01 -4.80 0.70
N VAL A 164 -5.52 -5.83 0.00
CA VAL A 164 -6.61 -5.64 -0.99
C VAL A 164 -7.90 -5.18 -0.32
N PRO A 165 -8.44 -5.85 0.72
CA PRO A 165 -9.61 -5.35 1.44
C PRO A 165 -9.40 -3.95 1.99
N ILE A 166 -8.26 -3.67 2.61
CA ILE A 166 -7.96 -2.35 3.19
C ILE A 166 -7.91 -1.27 2.11
N GLY A 167 -7.28 -1.56 0.97
CA GLY A 167 -7.24 -0.63 -0.17
C GLY A 167 -8.63 -0.32 -0.69
N CYS A 168 -9.47 -1.35 -0.89
CA CYS A 168 -10.86 -1.21 -1.30
C CYS A 168 -11.67 -0.36 -0.30
N PHE A 169 -11.55 -0.65 1.01
CA PHE A 169 -12.23 0.12 2.06
C PHE A 169 -11.74 1.57 2.12
N GLY A 170 -10.42 1.79 2.00
CA GLY A 170 -9.84 3.13 1.98
C GLY A 170 -10.35 3.97 0.81
N GLY A 171 -10.39 3.38 -0.39
CA GLY A 171 -10.94 4.04 -1.56
C GLY A 171 -12.44 4.32 -1.44
N TYR A 172 -13.22 3.39 -0.89
CA TYR A 172 -14.65 3.58 -0.63
C TYR A 172 -14.92 4.73 0.36
N ILE A 173 -14.18 4.80 1.47
CA ILE A 173 -14.29 5.88 2.45
C ILE A 173 -13.90 7.22 1.80
N TYR A 174 -12.83 7.24 1.02
CA TYR A 174 -12.37 8.45 0.34
C TYR A 174 -13.43 8.98 -0.64
N GLU A 175 -14.07 8.10 -1.42
CA GLU A 175 -15.19 8.47 -2.31
C GLU A 175 -16.34 9.14 -1.55
N HIS A 176 -16.73 8.62 -0.39
CA HIS A 176 -17.95 9.06 0.31
C HIS A 176 -17.73 10.25 1.26
N VAL A 177 -16.49 10.48 1.70
CA VAL A 177 -16.18 11.47 2.75
C VAL A 177 -15.15 12.51 2.27
N GLY A 178 -14.27 12.15 1.33
CA GLY A 178 -13.09 12.95 0.97
C GLY A 178 -13.08 13.52 -0.45
N ALA A 179 -13.89 13.01 -1.38
CA ALA A 179 -13.95 13.54 -2.73
C ALA A 179 -14.73 14.88 -2.75
N PRO A 180 -14.13 15.99 -3.21
CA PRO A 180 -14.92 17.19 -3.50
C PRO A 180 -15.92 16.84 -4.60
N ALA A 181 -17.19 17.23 -4.38
CA ALA A 181 -18.28 17.06 -5.33
C ALA A 181 -18.02 17.80 -6.65
#